data_AF-A0A5N7SDK0-F1
#
_entry.id   AF-A0A5N7SDK0-F1
#
_cell.length_a   1.000
_cell.length_b   1.000
_cell.length_c   1.000
_cell.angle_alpha   90.00
_cell.angle_beta   90.00
_cell.angle_gamma   90.00
#
_symmetry.space_group_name_H-M   'P 1'
#
loop_
_entity.id
_entity.type
_entity.pdbx_description
1 polymer ?
#
loop_
_entity_poly.entity_id
_entity_poly.type
_entity_poly.pdbx_seq_one_letter_code
_entity_poly.pdbx_strand_id
1 'polypeptide(L)'
;MRYGVAGTVCRFTGMASMESGVTVGQSLSSRRAVQMYRLRNPCRPLRPSLLGCAPMPTPILPAQPDHVALSVALKEHTRTVHARLDQHLLHQHIFASRQRYLGFLRVQWHFHHTIAPLYRMWDPGTTRLALIEEDLRDLGAIVPVPHAWRPQPHAFSKAAAVGWRYVAEGSTLGAAVLLKMAAALQLHAGYGARHLRPSELGVAECWRRERDGLDALVLSADERAQACVAATDAFQFVRRCVDEEFRFE
;
A
#
# COMPACT_ATOMS: atom_id res chain seq x y z
N MET A 1 -3.25 26.36 -45.02
CA MET A 1 -3.12 26.48 -43.55
C MET A 1 -3.91 25.36 -42.88
N ARG A 2 -3.23 24.34 -42.35
CA ARG A 2 -3.81 23.32 -41.46
C ARG A 2 -2.94 23.30 -40.21
N TYR A 3 -3.49 23.70 -39.07
CA TYR A 3 -2.81 23.60 -37.78
C TYR A 3 -3.07 22.21 -37.20
N GLY A 4 -2.00 21.44 -37.07
CA GLY A 4 -1.97 20.25 -36.23
C GLY A 4 -1.74 20.65 -34.79
N VAL A 5 -2.52 20.09 -33.87
CA VAL A 5 -2.22 20.12 -32.44
C VAL A 5 -1.90 18.68 -32.05
N ALA A 6 -0.60 18.42 -31.85
CA ALA A 6 -0.09 17.19 -31.29
C ALA A 6 -0.52 17.10 -29.82
N GLY A 7 -1.43 16.17 -29.51
CA GLY A 7 -1.76 15.80 -28.14
C GLY A 7 -0.62 14.99 -27.53
N THR A 8 0.12 15.59 -26.59
CA THR A 8 1.09 14.87 -25.77
C THR A 8 0.34 13.91 -24.83
N VAL A 9 0.33 12.63 -25.18
CA VAL A 9 -0.11 11.55 -24.30
C VAL A 9 0.86 11.48 -23.12
N CYS A 10 0.42 11.93 -21.94
CA CYS A 10 1.16 11.75 -20.70
C CYS A 10 1.08 10.26 -20.32
N ARG A 11 2.13 9.49 -20.62
CA ARG A 11 2.23 8.07 -20.21
C ARG A 11 2.40 8.00 -18.70
N PHE A 12 1.46 7.34 -18.04
CA PHE A 12 1.65 6.80 -16.69
C PHE A 12 2.58 5.58 -16.77
N THR A 13 3.88 5.82 -16.83
CA THR A 13 4.92 4.81 -16.62
C THR A 13 5.83 5.30 -15.51
N GLY A 14 5.36 5.15 -14.26
CA GLY A 14 6.12 5.42 -13.04
C GLY A 14 6.68 4.15 -12.44
N MET A 15 7.55 3.43 -13.16
CA MET A 15 8.55 2.54 -12.56
C MET A 15 9.85 2.74 -13.32
N ALA A 16 10.55 3.81 -12.94
CA ALA A 16 11.97 3.93 -13.26
C ALA A 16 12.75 3.13 -12.22
N SER A 17 13.50 2.15 -12.71
CA SER A 17 14.64 1.54 -12.04
C SER A 17 15.53 2.64 -11.44
N MET A 18 15.87 2.54 -10.16
CA MET A 18 17.02 3.25 -9.60
C MET A 18 18.06 2.20 -9.24
N GLU A 19 19.03 2.06 -10.14
CA GLU A 19 20.30 1.43 -9.87
C GLU A 19 21.11 2.29 -8.89
N SER A 20 21.77 1.55 -8.01
CA SER A 20 22.72 1.99 -6.99
C SER A 20 23.82 2.90 -7.53
N GLY A 21 23.92 4.10 -6.97
CA GLY A 21 25.08 4.99 -7.06
C GLY A 21 25.54 5.36 -5.67
N VAL A 22 26.47 4.58 -5.12
CA VAL A 22 27.21 4.92 -3.90
C VAL A 22 28.24 5.99 -4.24
N THR A 23 28.10 7.18 -3.66
CA THR A 23 29.18 8.17 -3.64
C THR A 23 29.63 8.36 -2.20
N VAL A 24 30.86 7.93 -1.95
CA VAL A 24 31.62 8.09 -0.70
C VAL A 24 31.97 9.57 -0.51
N GLY A 25 31.68 10.11 0.67
CA GLY A 25 32.12 11.43 1.12
C GLY A 25 32.39 11.45 2.63
N GLN A 26 33.67 11.44 2.99
CA GLN A 26 34.30 11.68 4.30
C GLN A 26 33.96 13.11 4.84
N SER A 27 34.11 13.56 6.10
CA SER A 27 34.71 13.11 7.38
C SER A 27 34.35 14.15 8.50
N LEU A 28 34.79 13.86 9.74
CA LEU A 28 35.04 14.72 10.92
C LEU A 28 33.90 14.80 11.95
N SER A 29 33.94 14.02 13.04
CA SER A 29 34.78 14.17 14.26
C SER A 29 34.25 15.23 15.22
N SER A 30 33.70 14.79 16.36
CA SER A 30 34.13 15.34 17.65
C SER A 30 33.91 14.32 18.77
N ARG A 31 35.00 13.97 19.46
CA ARG A 31 35.04 13.21 20.71
C ARG A 31 34.75 14.17 21.86
N ARG A 32 33.94 13.77 22.83
CA ARG A 32 34.10 14.19 24.23
C ARG A 32 33.80 13.04 25.16
N ALA A 33 34.83 12.64 25.90
CA ALA A 33 34.83 11.67 26.97
C ALA A 33 34.56 12.39 28.31
N VAL A 34 33.80 11.74 29.19
CA VAL A 34 33.79 11.94 30.65
C VAL A 34 33.56 10.54 31.24
N GLN A 35 34.62 9.82 31.62
CA GLN A 35 35.27 9.81 32.94
C GLN A 35 34.43 9.09 34.02
N MET A 36 34.81 7.82 34.21
CA MET A 36 35.05 7.12 35.50
C MET A 36 33.96 7.11 36.58
N TYR A 37 33.43 5.91 36.85
CA TYR A 37 33.33 5.38 38.22
C TYR A 37 33.68 3.89 38.19
N ARG A 38 34.88 3.56 38.69
CA ARG A 38 35.30 2.19 39.03
C ARG A 38 34.92 1.92 40.48
N LEU A 39 34.03 0.96 40.72
CA LEU A 39 33.94 0.28 42.01
C LEU A 39 34.43 -1.16 41.83
N ARG A 40 35.47 -1.50 42.60
CA ARG A 40 36.07 -2.83 42.71
C ARG A 40 35.12 -3.75 43.48
N ASN A 41 34.86 -4.94 42.96
CA ASN A 41 34.43 -6.10 43.74
C ASN A 41 35.26 -7.32 43.29
N PRO A 42 35.97 -8.01 44.20
CA PRO A 42 36.76 -9.18 43.84
C PRO A 42 35.91 -10.45 43.97
N CYS A 43 35.34 -10.91 42.86
CA CYS A 43 34.78 -12.27 42.79
C CYS A 43 35.65 -13.12 41.84
N ARG A 44 36.28 -14.11 42.47
CA ARG A 44 37.14 -15.16 41.90
C ARG A 44 36.40 -15.92 40.78
N PRO A 45 37.03 -16.23 39.63
CA PRO A 45 36.35 -17.01 38.59
C PRO A 45 36.28 -18.49 39.00
N LEU A 46 35.07 -19.03 39.07
CA LEU A 46 34.82 -20.47 39.06
C LEU A 46 35.06 -20.99 37.65
N ARG A 47 35.81 -22.09 37.53
CA ARG A 47 36.08 -22.79 36.27
C ARG A 47 34.75 -23.28 35.65
N PRO A 48 34.49 -23.10 34.36
CA PRO A 48 33.38 -23.78 33.71
C PRO A 48 33.75 -25.25 33.49
N SER A 49 32.96 -26.16 34.06
CA SER A 49 32.98 -27.57 33.69
C SER A 49 32.60 -27.69 32.21
N LEU A 50 33.51 -28.25 31.40
CA LEU A 50 33.26 -28.65 30.02
C LEU A 50 32.40 -29.92 30.03
N LEU A 51 31.08 -29.76 30.18
CA LEU A 51 30.13 -30.71 29.59
C LEU A 51 29.55 -30.05 28.33
N GLY A 52 29.99 -30.51 27.18
CA GLY A 52 29.48 -30.06 25.89
C GLY A 52 28.04 -30.53 25.70
N CYS A 53 27.09 -29.61 25.85
CA CYS A 53 25.83 -29.71 25.12
C CYS A 53 26.12 -29.39 23.66
N ALA A 54 26.06 -30.40 22.79
CA ALA A 54 26.02 -30.16 21.35
C ALA A 54 24.82 -29.25 21.04
N PRO A 55 24.97 -28.22 20.19
CA PRO A 55 23.83 -27.44 19.74
C PRO A 55 22.86 -28.39 19.04
N MET A 56 21.61 -28.40 19.52
CA MET A 56 20.52 -29.08 18.84
C MET A 56 20.47 -28.57 17.39
N PRO A 57 20.32 -29.44 16.39
CA PRO A 57 20.18 -28.99 15.01
C PRO A 57 18.99 -28.03 14.95
N THR A 58 19.25 -26.79 14.54
CA THR A 58 18.20 -25.83 14.19
C THR A 58 17.28 -26.53 13.19
N PRO A 59 15.96 -26.61 13.43
CA PRO A 59 15.06 -27.17 12.44
C PRO A 59 15.22 -26.35 11.17
N ILE A 60 15.82 -26.96 10.15
CA ILE A 60 15.89 -26.40 8.81
C ILE A 60 14.43 -26.37 8.36
N LEU A 61 13.79 -25.20 8.43
CA LEU A 61 12.50 -25.00 7.78
C LEU A 61 12.68 -25.45 6.33
N PRO A 62 11.77 -26.29 5.80
CA PRO A 62 11.88 -26.74 4.42
C PRO A 62 12.02 -25.49 3.54
N ALA A 63 13.08 -25.45 2.73
CA ALA A 63 13.28 -24.40 1.74
C ALA A 63 11.97 -24.29 0.95
N GLN A 64 11.38 -23.09 0.96
CA GLN A 64 10.21 -22.81 0.13
C GLN A 64 10.57 -23.21 -1.31
N PRO A 65 9.68 -23.89 -2.06
CA PRO A 65 9.96 -24.18 -3.46
C PRO A 65 10.30 -22.87 -4.17
N ASP A 66 11.12 -22.91 -5.23
CA ASP A 66 11.56 -21.77 -6.04
C ASP A 66 10.37 -21.07 -6.73
N HIS A 67 9.54 -20.41 -5.93
CA HIS A 67 8.40 -19.65 -6.35
C HIS A 67 8.84 -18.21 -6.52
N VAL A 68 8.46 -17.61 -7.66
CA VAL A 68 8.53 -16.17 -7.86
C VAL A 68 7.95 -15.46 -6.62
N ALA A 69 8.55 -14.37 -6.16
CA ALA A 69 8.04 -13.58 -5.04
C ALA A 69 6.53 -13.26 -5.21
N LEU A 70 5.75 -13.35 -4.13
CA LEU A 70 4.30 -13.17 -4.19
C LEU A 70 3.93 -11.78 -4.75
N SER A 71 4.67 -10.74 -4.35
CA SER A 71 4.48 -9.38 -4.84
C SER A 71 4.66 -9.27 -6.36
N VAL A 72 5.64 -10.00 -6.93
CA VAL A 72 5.88 -10.05 -8.37
C VAL A 72 4.74 -10.79 -9.07
N ALA A 73 4.28 -11.91 -8.51
CA ALA A 73 3.15 -12.66 -9.06
C ALA A 73 1.87 -11.81 -9.07
N LEU A 74 1.54 -11.14 -7.96
CA LEU A 74 0.40 -10.24 -7.84
C LEU A 74 0.46 -9.12 -8.88
N LYS A 75 1.59 -8.42 -8.98
CA LYS A 75 1.80 -7.35 -9.95
C LYS A 75 1.55 -7.81 -11.38
N GLU A 76 2.09 -8.97 -11.74
CA GLU A 76 1.96 -9.49 -13.10
C GLU A 76 0.52 -9.87 -13.44
N HIS A 77 -0.18 -10.53 -12.50
CA HIS A 77 -1.58 -10.91 -12.66
C HIS A 77 -2.52 -9.70 -12.73
N THR A 78 -2.26 -8.66 -11.93
CA THR A 78 -3.16 -7.50 -11.86
C THR A 78 -2.85 -6.41 -12.88
N ARG A 79 -1.72 -6.49 -13.61
CA ARG A 79 -1.24 -5.43 -14.53
C ARG A 79 -2.31 -4.96 -15.52
N THR A 80 -3.01 -5.89 -16.17
CA THR A 80 -4.02 -5.55 -17.19
C THR A 80 -5.27 -4.92 -16.57
N VAL A 81 -5.77 -5.46 -15.45
CA VAL A 81 -6.97 -4.92 -14.78
C VAL A 81 -6.69 -3.57 -14.11
N HIS A 82 -5.49 -3.37 -13.57
CA HIS A 82 -5.00 -2.09 -13.07
C HIS A 82 -4.99 -1.04 -14.18
N ALA A 83 -4.31 -1.30 -15.31
CA ALA A 83 -4.22 -0.34 -16.41
C ALA A 83 -5.60 0.03 -16.97
N ARG A 84 -6.53 -0.93 -17.05
CA ARG A 84 -7.92 -0.67 -17.48
C ARG A 84 -8.68 0.20 -16.48
N LEU A 85 -8.51 -0.03 -15.18
CA LEU A 85 -9.15 0.79 -14.15
C LEU A 85 -8.63 2.23 -14.17
N ASP A 86 -7.31 2.43 -14.29
CA ASP A 86 -6.70 3.75 -14.39
C ASP A 86 -7.24 4.53 -15.59
N GLN A 87 -7.24 3.91 -16.77
CA GLN A 87 -7.80 4.53 -17.97
C GLN A 87 -9.29 4.88 -17.80
N HIS A 88 -10.05 3.97 -17.18
CA HIS A 88 -11.46 4.19 -16.93
C HIS A 88 -11.69 5.39 -16.00
N LEU A 89 -10.97 5.49 -14.88
CA LEU A 89 -11.04 6.65 -13.98
C LEU A 89 -10.65 7.97 -14.67
N LEU A 90 -9.66 7.95 -15.56
CA LEU A 90 -9.28 9.13 -16.35
C LEU A 90 -10.38 9.56 -17.32
N HIS A 91 -11.05 8.61 -17.98
CA HIS A 91 -12.21 8.90 -18.84
C HIS A 91 -13.37 9.49 -18.05
N GLN A 92 -13.52 9.06 -16.80
CA GLN A 92 -14.44 9.68 -15.87
C GLN A 92 -13.89 11.00 -15.31
N HIS A 93 -13.10 11.82 -16.02
CA HIS A 93 -12.68 13.20 -15.67
C HIS A 93 -12.74 13.63 -14.17
N ILE A 94 -12.22 12.82 -13.25
CA ILE A 94 -12.58 12.90 -11.81
C ILE A 94 -12.12 14.19 -11.12
N PHE A 95 -11.25 14.96 -11.77
CA PHE A 95 -10.74 16.24 -11.29
C PHE A 95 -11.31 17.46 -12.04
N ALA A 96 -12.31 17.29 -12.91
CA ALA A 96 -12.90 18.40 -13.65
C ALA A 96 -13.76 19.33 -12.78
N SER A 97 -14.27 18.85 -11.65
CA SER A 97 -14.99 19.65 -10.66
C SER A 97 -14.98 18.98 -9.29
N ARG A 98 -15.34 19.72 -8.24
CA ARG A 98 -15.53 19.15 -6.89
C ARG A 98 -16.65 18.11 -6.85
N GLN A 99 -17.71 18.28 -7.64
CA GLN A 99 -18.79 17.29 -7.75
C GLN A 99 -18.28 15.95 -8.32
N ARG A 100 -17.43 16.02 -9.35
CA ARG A 100 -16.82 14.83 -9.94
C ARG A 100 -15.81 14.17 -9.01
N TYR A 101 -15.05 14.98 -8.27
CA TYR A 101 -14.16 14.48 -7.23
C TYR A 101 -14.90 13.84 -6.06
N LEU A 102 -16.09 14.35 -5.69
CA LEU A 102 -16.96 13.71 -4.72
C LEU A 102 -17.39 12.30 -5.15
N GLY A 103 -17.68 12.09 -6.44
CA GLY A 103 -17.92 10.74 -6.99
C GLY A 103 -16.70 9.83 -6.77
N PHE A 104 -15.50 10.33 -7.04
CA PHE A 104 -14.27 9.59 -6.75
C PHE A 104 -14.12 9.26 -5.24
N LEU A 105 -14.41 10.20 -4.33
CA LEU A 105 -14.39 9.92 -2.89
C LEU A 105 -15.39 8.83 -2.48
N ARG A 106 -16.58 8.78 -3.07
CA ARG A 106 -17.56 7.71 -2.81
C ARG A 106 -17.06 6.35 -3.26
N VAL A 107 -16.45 6.26 -4.44
CA VAL A 107 -15.77 5.03 -4.90
C VAL A 107 -14.68 4.59 -3.92
N GLN A 108 -13.83 5.53 -3.49
CA GLN A 108 -12.77 5.25 -2.52
C GLN A 108 -13.36 4.78 -1.18
N TRP A 109 -14.43 5.42 -0.73
CA TRP A 109 -15.14 5.05 0.50
C TRP A 109 -15.67 3.62 0.42
N HIS A 110 -16.34 3.23 -0.67
CA HIS A 110 -16.87 1.87 -0.81
C HIS A 110 -15.78 0.79 -0.73
N PHE A 111 -14.63 1.05 -1.35
CA PHE A 111 -13.49 0.13 -1.28
C PHE A 111 -12.90 0.05 0.13
N HIS A 112 -12.57 1.20 0.73
CA HIS A 112 -11.96 1.24 2.06
C HIS A 112 -12.90 0.77 3.17
N HIS A 113 -14.19 1.04 3.06
CA HIS A 113 -15.22 0.52 3.96
C HIS A 113 -15.30 -1.01 3.86
N THR A 114 -15.24 -1.57 2.65
CA THR A 114 -15.26 -3.02 2.44
C THR A 114 -14.07 -3.68 3.11
N ILE A 115 -12.86 -3.15 2.96
CA ILE A 115 -11.65 -3.80 3.50
C ILE A 115 -11.31 -3.43 4.95
N ALA A 116 -11.99 -2.46 5.56
CA ALA A 116 -11.69 -2.00 6.93
C ALA A 116 -11.62 -3.14 7.98
N PRO A 117 -12.49 -4.18 7.94
CA PRO A 117 -12.35 -5.31 8.86
C PRO A 117 -11.04 -6.09 8.70
N LEU A 118 -10.42 -6.10 7.51
CA LEU A 118 -9.16 -6.80 7.25
C LEU A 118 -7.99 -6.16 8.02
N TYR A 119 -7.95 -4.83 8.08
CA TYR A 119 -6.89 -4.10 8.78
C TYR A 119 -6.89 -4.34 10.28
N ARG A 120 -8.08 -4.41 10.90
CA ARG A 120 -8.22 -4.71 12.33
C ARG A 120 -7.61 -6.05 12.74
N MET A 121 -7.43 -6.99 11.80
CA MET A 121 -6.83 -8.30 12.06
C MET A 121 -5.30 -8.31 12.01
N TRP A 122 -4.66 -7.32 11.36
CA TRP A 122 -3.21 -7.32 11.13
C TRP A 122 -2.47 -6.17 11.80
N ASP A 123 -3.03 -4.96 11.76
CA ASP A 123 -2.47 -3.79 12.41
C ASP A 123 -3.59 -2.75 12.64
N PRO A 124 -3.94 -2.43 13.90
CA PRO A 124 -5.00 -1.47 14.21
C PRO A 124 -4.63 0.01 13.94
N GLY A 125 -3.68 0.29 13.04
CA GLY A 125 -3.35 1.63 12.59
C GLY A 125 -4.52 2.39 11.93
N THR A 126 -4.34 3.71 11.77
CA THR A 126 -5.36 4.58 11.16
C THR A 126 -5.57 4.22 9.70
N THR A 127 -6.63 3.46 9.42
CA THR A 127 -7.04 3.13 8.05
C THR A 127 -7.40 4.39 7.27
N ARG A 128 -7.23 4.36 5.93
CA ARG A 128 -7.62 5.47 5.05
C ARG A 128 -9.12 5.80 5.10
N LEU A 129 -9.97 4.89 5.57
CA LEU A 129 -11.41 5.09 5.65
C LEU A 129 -11.79 6.37 6.42
N ALA A 130 -11.22 6.56 7.62
CA ALA A 130 -11.53 7.73 8.44
C ALA A 130 -11.14 9.04 7.75
N LEU A 131 -10.01 9.05 7.03
CA LEU A 131 -9.57 10.21 6.25
C LEU A 131 -10.51 10.49 5.06
N ILE A 132 -11.03 9.45 4.41
CA ILE A 132 -12.02 9.59 3.32
C ILE A 132 -13.34 10.15 3.88
N GLU A 133 -13.76 9.74 5.07
CA GLU A 133 -14.96 10.27 5.73
C GLU A 133 -14.79 11.72 6.18
N GLU A 134 -13.59 12.14 6.59
CA GLU A 134 -13.24 13.54 6.77
C GLU A 134 -13.30 14.33 5.45
N ASP A 135 -12.75 13.78 4.37
CA ASP A 135 -12.75 14.42 3.06
C ASP A 135 -14.19 14.61 2.53
N LEU A 136 -15.06 13.61 2.70
CA LEU A 136 -16.48 13.71 2.38
C LEU A 136 -17.16 14.85 3.16
N ARG A 137 -16.88 14.96 4.47
CA ARG A 137 -17.43 16.03 5.32
C ARG A 137 -16.90 17.40 4.94
N ASP A 138 -15.61 17.53 4.63
CA ASP A 138 -15.00 18.78 4.18
C ASP A 138 -15.71 19.34 2.94
N LEU A 139 -16.20 18.45 2.06
CA LEU A 139 -16.95 18.77 0.84
C LEU A 139 -18.48 18.78 1.04
N GLY A 140 -18.98 18.69 2.28
CA GLY A 140 -20.41 18.74 2.61
C GLY A 140 -21.22 17.53 2.15
N ALA A 141 -20.57 16.40 1.88
CA ALA A 141 -21.23 15.17 1.46
C ALA A 141 -21.58 14.26 2.65
N ILE A 142 -22.67 13.51 2.50
CA ILE A 142 -23.06 12.47 3.44
C ILE A 142 -22.28 11.19 3.12
N VAL A 143 -21.92 10.44 4.16
CA VAL A 143 -21.30 9.12 4.02
C VAL A 143 -22.24 8.18 3.25
N PRO A 144 -21.76 7.47 2.21
CA PRO A 144 -22.62 6.57 1.42
C PRO A 144 -23.20 5.42 2.23
N VAL A 145 -24.26 4.81 1.72
CA VAL A 145 -24.74 3.52 2.22
C VAL A 145 -23.97 2.41 1.50
N PRO A 146 -23.35 1.44 2.19
CA PRO A 146 -22.60 0.38 1.53
C PRO A 146 -23.46 -0.41 0.55
N HIS A 147 -22.94 -0.67 -0.66
CA HIS A 147 -23.64 -1.50 -1.63
C HIS A 147 -24.01 -2.88 -1.06
N ALA A 148 -25.20 -3.38 -1.44
CA ALA A 148 -25.68 -4.69 -1.03
C ALA A 148 -24.83 -5.84 -1.61
N TRP A 149 -24.24 -5.63 -2.79
CA TRP A 149 -23.38 -6.59 -3.47
C TRP A 149 -21.92 -6.55 -3.00
N ARG A 150 -21.59 -5.73 -1.99
CA ARG A 150 -20.22 -5.67 -1.49
C ARG A 150 -19.78 -7.05 -0.95
N PRO A 151 -18.54 -7.47 -1.21
CA PRO A 151 -18.00 -8.66 -0.59
C PRO A 151 -18.04 -8.57 0.94
N GLN A 152 -18.21 -9.71 1.58
CA GLN A 152 -18.25 -9.82 3.03
C GLN A 152 -16.87 -10.26 3.55
N PRO A 153 -16.09 -9.37 4.17
CA PRO A 153 -14.70 -9.67 4.52
C PRO A 153 -14.53 -10.79 5.54
N HIS A 154 -15.55 -11.02 6.39
CA HIS A 154 -15.54 -12.12 7.35
C HIS A 154 -15.57 -13.50 6.68
N ALA A 155 -15.95 -13.57 5.40
CA ALA A 155 -15.93 -14.78 4.60
C ALA A 155 -14.63 -14.94 3.79
N PHE A 156 -13.68 -14.01 3.90
CA PHE A 156 -12.43 -14.09 3.14
C PHE A 156 -11.51 -15.15 3.72
N SER A 157 -10.95 -15.98 2.84
CA SER A 157 -9.77 -16.78 3.20
C SER A 157 -8.58 -15.87 3.49
N LYS A 158 -7.56 -16.41 4.17
CA LYS A 158 -6.28 -15.70 4.38
C LYS A 158 -5.69 -15.20 3.06
N ALA A 159 -5.69 -16.05 2.03
CA ALA A 159 -5.23 -15.70 0.68
C ALA A 159 -6.04 -14.55 0.07
N ALA A 160 -7.37 -14.58 0.21
CA ALA A 160 -8.22 -13.51 -0.29
C ALA A 160 -7.92 -12.17 0.40
N ALA A 161 -7.80 -12.17 1.73
CA ALA A 161 -7.45 -10.97 2.48
C ALA A 161 -6.12 -10.37 1.98
N VAL A 162 -5.12 -11.21 1.69
CA VAL A 162 -3.79 -10.78 1.19
C VAL A 162 -3.93 -10.08 -0.17
N GLY A 163 -4.68 -10.66 -1.10
CA GLY A 163 -4.91 -10.07 -2.42
C GLY A 163 -5.59 -8.69 -2.34
N TRP A 164 -6.61 -8.55 -1.49
CA TRP A 164 -7.31 -7.27 -1.30
C TRP A 164 -6.43 -6.21 -0.64
N ARG A 165 -5.61 -6.59 0.34
CA ARG A 165 -4.64 -5.68 0.96
C ARG A 165 -3.57 -5.21 -0.01
N TYR A 166 -3.03 -6.10 -0.84
CA TYR A 166 -2.08 -5.72 -1.89
C TYR A 166 -2.63 -4.59 -2.78
N VAL A 167 -3.90 -4.68 -3.19
CA VAL A 167 -4.53 -3.62 -4.00
C VAL A 167 -4.70 -2.32 -3.20
N ALA A 168 -5.10 -2.42 -1.93
CA ALA A 168 -5.29 -1.26 -1.08
C ALA A 168 -4.00 -0.50 -0.79
N GLU A 169 -2.94 -1.19 -0.41
CA GLU A 169 -1.63 -0.60 -0.17
C GLU A 169 -0.98 -0.13 -1.48
N GLY A 170 -1.11 -0.90 -2.57
CA GLY A 170 -0.62 -0.50 -3.89
C GLY A 170 -1.24 0.82 -4.38
N SER A 171 -2.50 1.09 -4.03
CA SER A 171 -3.20 2.32 -4.44
C SER A 171 -2.58 3.60 -3.87
N THR A 172 -1.71 3.53 -2.86
CA THR A 172 -1.02 4.72 -2.31
C THR A 172 0.11 5.22 -3.21
N LEU A 173 0.64 4.37 -4.10
CA LEU A 173 1.76 4.72 -4.98
C LEU A 173 1.43 5.88 -5.92
N GLY A 174 0.18 5.98 -6.37
CA GLY A 174 -0.31 7.08 -7.21
C GLY A 174 -0.80 8.31 -6.44
N ALA A 175 -0.86 8.26 -5.10
CA ALA A 175 -1.55 9.26 -4.30
C ALA A 175 -0.96 10.68 -4.44
N ALA A 176 0.37 10.79 -4.58
CA ALA A 176 1.03 12.08 -4.78
C ALA A 176 0.61 12.77 -6.08
N VAL A 177 0.40 12.00 -7.16
CA VAL A 177 -0.08 12.55 -8.43
C VAL A 177 -1.54 12.99 -8.30
N LEU A 178 -2.38 12.17 -7.69
CA LEU A 178 -3.79 12.50 -7.43
C LEU A 178 -3.92 13.76 -6.55
N LEU A 179 -3.08 13.90 -5.53
CA LEU A 179 -3.07 15.07 -4.64
C LEU A 179 -2.70 16.34 -5.42
N LYS A 180 -1.71 16.26 -6.33
CA LYS A 180 -1.34 17.37 -7.20
C LYS A 180 -2.49 17.77 -8.13
N MET A 181 -3.25 16.80 -8.66
CA MET A 181 -4.43 17.08 -9.49
C MET A 181 -5.56 17.71 -8.67
N ALA A 182 -5.78 17.22 -7.45
CA ALA A 182 -6.80 17.75 -6.53
C ALA A 182 -6.55 19.23 -6.16
N ALA A 183 -5.30 19.69 -6.18
CA ALA A 183 -4.94 21.09 -5.92
C ALA A 183 -5.62 22.08 -6.88
N ALA A 184 -5.93 21.69 -8.12
CA ALA A 184 -6.68 22.51 -9.06
C ALA A 184 -8.13 22.80 -8.59
N LEU A 185 -8.65 21.96 -7.69
CA LEU A 185 -9.96 22.11 -7.04
C LEU A 185 -9.86 22.79 -5.66
N GLN A 186 -8.66 23.31 -5.32
CA GLN A 186 -8.29 23.85 -4.01
C GLN A 186 -8.43 22.82 -2.87
N LEU A 187 -8.17 21.54 -3.18
CA LEU A 187 -8.14 20.45 -2.21
C LEU A 187 -6.68 20.09 -1.90
N HIS A 188 -6.41 19.70 -0.66
CA HIS A 188 -5.06 19.38 -0.22
C HIS A 188 -5.08 18.38 0.95
N ALA A 189 -3.90 17.95 1.39
CA ALA A 189 -3.72 16.93 2.44
C ALA A 189 -4.31 17.30 3.82
N GLY A 190 -4.84 18.52 3.97
CA GLY A 190 -5.51 19.01 5.18
C GLY A 190 -6.94 19.51 4.95
N TYR A 191 -7.49 19.36 3.73
CA TYR A 191 -8.88 19.70 3.40
C TYR A 191 -9.32 18.98 2.12
N GLY A 192 -10.29 18.08 2.26
CA GLY A 192 -10.93 17.36 1.15
C GLY A 192 -10.05 16.38 0.36
N ALA A 193 -8.75 16.24 0.67
CA ALA A 193 -7.84 15.25 0.08
C ALA A 193 -6.85 14.66 1.10
N ARG A 194 -7.25 14.57 2.38
CA ARG A 194 -6.49 14.00 3.49
C ARG A 194 -6.12 12.55 3.24
N HIS A 195 -6.98 11.77 2.58
CA HIS A 195 -6.71 10.36 2.26
C HIS A 195 -5.56 10.17 1.26
N LEU A 196 -5.14 11.23 0.56
CA LEU A 196 -4.00 11.22 -0.38
C LEU A 196 -2.70 11.72 0.27
N ARG A 197 -2.73 12.10 1.55
CA ARG A 197 -1.56 12.56 2.28
C ARG A 197 -0.49 11.46 2.28
N PRO A 198 0.76 11.76 1.86
CA PRO A 198 1.83 10.79 1.94
C PRO A 198 2.14 10.46 3.40
N SER A 199 2.52 9.20 3.65
CA SER A 199 3.06 8.79 4.96
C SER A 199 4.34 9.56 5.29
N GLU A 200 4.56 9.83 6.58
CA GLU A 200 5.80 10.46 7.08
C GLU A 200 7.05 9.63 6.78
N LEU A 201 6.90 8.30 6.72
CA LEU A 201 7.97 7.38 6.32
C LEU A 201 8.31 7.50 4.82
N GLY A 202 7.44 8.13 4.03
CA GLY A 202 7.54 8.19 2.58
C GLY A 202 6.87 7.00 1.88
N VAL A 203 6.31 7.25 0.70
CA VAL A 203 5.55 6.27 -0.09
C VAL A 203 6.41 5.05 -0.47
N ALA A 204 7.66 5.28 -0.89
CA ALA A 204 8.56 4.21 -1.31
C ALA A 204 8.95 3.27 -0.16
N GLU A 205 9.17 3.81 1.03
CA GLU A 205 9.47 3.02 2.24
C GLU A 205 8.26 2.17 2.66
N CYS A 206 7.08 2.78 2.73
CA CYS A 206 5.85 2.07 3.10
C CYS A 206 5.58 0.91 2.13
N TRP A 207 5.70 1.17 0.82
CA TRP A 207 5.51 0.13 -0.18
C TRP A 207 6.56 -0.97 -0.08
N ARG A 208 7.82 -0.64 0.20
CA ARG A 208 8.86 -1.66 0.37
C ARG A 208 8.54 -2.57 1.54
N ARG A 209 8.14 -2.02 2.69
CA ARG A 209 7.76 -2.81 3.87
C ARG A 209 6.56 -3.72 3.61
N GLU A 210 5.54 -3.21 2.92
CA GLU A 210 4.38 -4.01 2.56
C GLU A 210 4.78 -5.16 1.62
N ARG A 211 5.57 -4.86 0.58
CA ARG A 211 6.10 -5.86 -0.35
C ARG A 211 6.92 -6.94 0.36
N ASP A 212 7.84 -6.53 1.22
CA ASP A 212 8.69 -7.45 1.97
C ASP A 212 7.84 -8.32 2.93
N GLY A 213 6.79 -7.75 3.52
CA GLY A 213 5.80 -8.48 4.32
C GLY A 213 5.01 -9.51 3.52
N LEU A 214 4.56 -9.16 2.30
CA LEU A 214 3.89 -10.09 1.38
C LEU A 214 4.80 -11.24 0.95
N ASP A 215 6.06 -10.93 0.63
CA ASP A 215 7.04 -11.92 0.15
C ASP A 215 7.53 -12.85 1.26
N ALA A 216 7.39 -12.45 2.53
CA ALA A 216 7.68 -13.29 3.70
C ALA A 216 6.54 -14.26 4.06
N LEU A 217 5.34 -14.15 3.45
CA LEU A 217 4.22 -15.02 3.75
C LEU A 217 4.46 -16.45 3.26
N VAL A 218 4.42 -17.41 4.18
CA VAL A 218 4.38 -18.84 3.85
C VAL A 218 2.96 -19.20 3.42
N LEU A 219 2.78 -19.41 2.12
CA LEU A 219 1.53 -19.80 1.46
C LEU A 219 1.78 -20.97 0.51
N SER A 220 0.81 -21.88 0.40
CA SER A 220 0.83 -22.95 -0.61
C SER A 220 0.68 -22.37 -2.03
N ALA A 221 0.99 -23.16 -3.05
CA ALA A 221 0.80 -22.75 -4.44
C ALA A 221 -0.66 -22.33 -4.73
N ASP A 222 -1.63 -23.07 -4.18
CA ASP A 222 -3.06 -22.79 -4.32
C ASP A 222 -3.45 -21.48 -3.61
N GLU A 223 -2.93 -21.24 -2.40
CA GLU A 223 -3.16 -20.00 -1.67
C GLU A 223 -2.57 -18.79 -2.41
N ARG A 224 -1.39 -18.93 -3.02
CA ARG A 224 -0.79 -17.87 -3.83
C ARG A 224 -1.62 -17.58 -5.08
N ALA A 225 -2.14 -18.60 -5.76
CA ALA A 225 -3.05 -18.43 -6.89
C ALA A 225 -4.36 -17.74 -6.45
N GLN A 226 -4.94 -18.16 -5.32
CA GLN A 226 -6.14 -17.53 -4.73
C GLN A 226 -5.90 -16.06 -4.39
N ALA A 227 -4.72 -15.69 -3.86
CA ALA A 227 -4.38 -14.30 -3.59
C ALA A 227 -4.35 -13.45 -4.87
N CYS A 228 -3.80 -13.97 -5.97
CA CYS A 228 -3.82 -13.31 -7.28
C CYS A 228 -5.23 -13.12 -7.84
N VAL A 229 -6.09 -14.14 -7.71
CA VAL A 229 -7.51 -14.04 -8.09
C VAL A 229 -8.22 -12.99 -7.25
N ALA A 230 -8.05 -13.02 -5.93
CA ALA A 230 -8.70 -12.06 -5.04
C ALA A 230 -8.21 -10.61 -5.26
N ALA A 231 -6.94 -10.41 -5.62
CA ALA A 231 -6.45 -9.09 -6.02
C ALA A 231 -7.14 -8.60 -7.32
N THR A 232 -7.38 -9.51 -8.26
CA THR A 232 -8.17 -9.20 -9.47
C THR A 232 -9.62 -8.84 -9.11
N ASP A 233 -10.24 -9.58 -8.20
CA ASP A 233 -11.60 -9.31 -7.72
C ASP A 233 -11.70 -7.93 -7.03
N ALA A 234 -10.68 -7.54 -6.27
CA ALA A 234 -10.60 -6.21 -5.67
C ALA A 234 -10.60 -5.10 -6.74
N PHE A 235 -9.82 -5.25 -7.82
CA PHE A 235 -9.85 -4.31 -8.96
C PHE A 235 -11.23 -4.28 -9.65
N GLN A 236 -11.85 -5.45 -9.84
CA GLN A 236 -13.19 -5.54 -10.45
C GLN A 236 -14.26 -4.91 -9.56
N PHE A 237 -14.15 -5.06 -8.24
CA PHE A 237 -15.01 -4.39 -7.28
C PHE A 237 -14.92 -2.87 -7.40
N VAL A 238 -13.70 -2.31 -7.40
CA VAL A 238 -13.51 -0.86 -7.58
C VAL A 238 -14.07 -0.42 -8.93
N ARG A 239 -13.81 -1.18 -9.99
CA ARG A 239 -14.37 -0.88 -11.33
C ARG A 239 -15.90 -0.80 -11.30
N ARG A 240 -16.56 -1.76 -10.64
CA ARG A 240 -18.02 -1.75 -10.50
C ARG A 240 -18.51 -0.55 -9.70
N CYS A 241 -17.81 -0.15 -8.63
CA CYS A 241 -18.13 1.08 -7.91
C CYS A 241 -18.04 2.31 -8.84
N VAL A 242 -17.00 2.41 -9.68
CA VAL A 242 -16.89 3.50 -10.66
C VAL A 242 -18.05 3.45 -11.66
N ASP A 243 -18.35 2.28 -12.23
CA ASP A 243 -19.45 2.13 -13.20
C ASP A 243 -20.83 2.45 -12.59
N GLU A 244 -21.05 2.22 -11.29
CA GLU A 244 -22.29 2.57 -10.59
C GLU A 244 -22.37 4.07 -10.23
N GLU A 245 -21.25 4.65 -9.79
CA GLU A 245 -21.17 6.05 -9.37
C GLU A 245 -21.35 7.01 -10.56
N PHE A 246 -20.76 6.68 -11.72
CA PHE A 246 -20.78 7.54 -12.91
C PHE A 246 -21.77 7.07 -13.99
N ARG A 247 -22.76 6.23 -13.64
CA ARG A 247 -23.70 5.61 -14.59
C ARG A 247 -24.65 6.60 -15.28
N PHE A 248 -25.04 7.66 -14.57
CA PHE A 248 -26.15 8.53 -14.94
C PHE A 248 -25.70 9.95 -15.34
N GLU A 249 -24.42 10.11 -15.70
CA GLU A 249 -23.84 11.37 -16.20
C GLU A 249 -23.72 11.39 -17.72
#